data_AF-A0A3B9RC28-F1
#
_entry.id   AF-A0A3B9RC28-F1
#
_cell.length_a   1.000
_cell.length_b   1.000
_cell.length_c   1.000
_cell.angle_alpha   90.00
_cell.angle_beta   90.00
_cell.angle_gamma   90.00
#
_symmetry.space_group_name_H-M   'P 1'
#
loop_
_entity.id
_entity.type
_entity.pdbx_description
1 polymer ?
#
loop_
_entity_poly.entity_id
_entity_poly.type
_entity_poly.pdbx_seq_one_letter_code
_entity_poly.pdbx_strand_id
1 'polypeptide(L)' 'KEAKLKALKLTLDKMDKTYGKGAVMKMGDSVVADVEVIPSGSLGLDIALGVGGYPRGRVIEIYGPESS' A
#
# COMPACT_ATOMS: atom_id res chain seq x y z
N LYS A 1 11.53 4.41 26.38
CA LYS A 1 10.53 4.13 25.31
C LYS A 1 10.85 4.89 24.02
N GLU A 2 11.19 6.18 24.10
CA GLU A 2 11.57 7.02 22.96
C GLU A 2 12.72 6.49 22.09
N ALA A 3 13.81 6.03 22.71
CA ALA A 3 14.96 5.49 21.97
C ALA A 3 14.61 4.26 21.10
N LYS A 4 13.68 3.41 21.59
CA LYS A 4 13.20 2.23 20.83
C LYS A 4 12.37 2.65 19.61
N LEU A 5 11.51 3.66 19.76
CA LEU A 5 10.71 4.22 18.67
C LEU A 5 11.58 4.90 17.62
N LYS A 6 12.61 5.63 18.04
CA LYS A 6 13.57 6.28 17.15
C LYS A 6 14.38 5.26 16.35
N ALA A 7 14.88 4.21 17.01
CA ALA A 7 15.58 3.12 16.34
C ALA A 7 14.68 2.39 15.34
N LEU A 8 13.42 2.12 15.71
CA LEU A 8 12.44 1.51 14.81
C LEU A 8 12.22 2.35 13.55
N LYS A 9 12.00 3.66 13.72
CA LYS A 9 11.79 4.58 12.58
C LYS A 9 13.00 4.60 11.65
N LEU A 10 14.21 4.68 12.20
CA LEU A 10 15.46 4.63 11.44
C LEU A 10 15.64 3.34 10.63
N THR A 11 15.21 2.20 11.18
CA THR A 11 15.23 0.92 10.46
C THR A 11 14.22 0.90 9.31
N LEU A 12 13.00 1.40 9.54
CA LEU A 12 11.98 1.50 8.49
C LEU A 12 12.46 2.41 7.34
N ASP A 13 13.03 3.57 7.66
CA ASP A 13 13.57 4.50 6.65
C ASP A 13 14.71 3.87 5.82
N LYS A 14 15.55 3.04 6.44
CA LYS A 14 16.60 2.29 5.73
C LYS A 14 16.01 1.23 4.79
N MET A 15 14.96 0.55 5.21
CA MET A 15 14.28 -0.46 4.38
C MET A 15 13.63 0.17 3.15
N ASP A 16 12.93 1.29 3.30
CA ASP A 16 12.33 2.01 2.17
C ASP A 16 13.37 2.45 1.13
N LYS A 17 14.56 2.89 1.59
CA LYS A 17 15.64 3.29 0.68
C LYS A 17 16.27 2.11 -0.06
N THR A 18 16.34 0.95 0.59
CA THR A 18 17.07 -0.22 0.05
C THR A 18 16.17 -1.07 -0.85
N TYR A 19 14.90 -1.24 -0.48
CA TYR A 19 13.96 -2.16 -1.13
C TYR A 19 12.83 -1.43 -1.87
N GLY A 20 12.79 -0.10 -1.81
CA GLY A 20 11.73 0.72 -2.40
C GLY A 20 10.64 1.06 -1.38
N LYS A 21 9.92 2.16 -1.66
CA LYS A 21 8.83 2.64 -0.81
C LYS A 21 7.73 1.59 -0.69
N GLY A 22 7.25 1.38 0.54
CA GLY A 22 6.16 0.44 0.81
C GLY A 22 6.63 -0.99 1.07
N ALA A 23 7.94 -1.21 1.20
CA ALA A 23 8.48 -2.52 1.61
C ALA A 23 8.03 -2.90 3.03
N VAL A 24 7.87 -1.93 3.93
CA VAL A 24 7.28 -2.13 5.27
C VAL A 24 6.41 -0.93 5.62
N MET A 25 5.18 -1.20 6.04
CA MET A 25 4.19 -0.19 6.40
C MET A 25 3.46 -0.59 7.67
N LYS A 26 2.90 0.39 8.39
CA LYS A 26 2.00 0.08 9.51
C LYS A 26 0.61 -0.22 8.98
N MET A 27 -0.01 -1.27 9.48
CA MET A 27 -1.40 -1.61 9.15
C MET A 27 -2.33 -0.51 9.68
N GLY A 28 -3.11 0.11 8.80
CA GLY A 28 -4.00 1.24 9.12
C GLY A 28 -3.37 2.63 8.92
N ASP A 29 -2.10 2.73 8.51
CA ASP A 29 -1.53 4.00 8.07
C ASP A 29 -2.06 4.33 6.66
N SER A 30 -2.69 5.49 6.49
CA SER A 30 -3.21 5.95 5.21
C SER A 30 -2.08 6.52 4.34
N VAL A 31 -1.21 5.66 3.83
CA VAL A 31 -0.16 6.07 2.89
C VAL A 31 -0.76 6.08 1.48
N VAL A 32 -1.33 7.21 1.09
CA VAL A 32 -1.70 7.45 -0.31
C VAL A 32 -0.40 7.61 -1.10
N ALA A 33 0.04 6.55 -1.75
CA ALA A 33 1.09 6.67 -2.75
C ALA A 33 0.50 7.42 -3.95
N ASP A 34 1.16 8.50 -4.37
CA ASP A 34 0.79 9.22 -5.59
C ASP A 34 1.14 8.35 -6.81
N VAL A 35 0.15 7.60 -7.28
CA VAL A 35 0.24 6.67 -8.40
C VAL A 35 -0.96 6.86 -9.30
N GLU A 36 -0.76 6.78 -10.61
CA GLU A 36 -1.87 6.79 -11.54
C GLU A 36 -2.70 5.50 -11.38
N VAL A 37 -4.02 5.64 -11.31
CA VAL A 37 -4.95 4.52 -11.08
C VAL A 37 -5.99 4.41 -12.18
N ILE A 38 -6.60 3.23 -12.27
CA ILE A 38 -7.79 2.93 -13.05
C ILE A 38 -8.90 2.56 -12.04
N PRO A 39 -10.07 3.23 -12.04
CA PRO A 39 -11.15 2.90 -11.11
C PRO A 39 -11.61 1.45 -11.24
N SER A 40 -11.96 0.81 -10.14
CA SER A 40 -12.48 -0.57 -10.16
C SER A 40 -13.94 -0.68 -10.62
N GLY A 41 -14.67 0.44 -10.59
CA GLY A 41 -16.11 0.48 -10.84
C GLY A 41 -16.95 0.24 -9.57
N SER A 42 -16.31 -0.04 -8.44
CA SER A 42 -16.95 -0.14 -7.11
C SER A 42 -16.35 0.89 -6.17
N LEU A 43 -17.17 1.84 -5.71
CA LEU A 43 -16.74 2.89 -4.79
C LEU A 43 -16.16 2.32 -3.49
N GLY A 44 -16.77 1.24 -2.97
CA GLY A 44 -16.28 0.59 -1.76
C GLY A 44 -14.90 -0.04 -1.94
N LEU A 45 -14.65 -0.64 -3.11
CA LEU A 45 -13.36 -1.23 -3.42
C LEU A 45 -12.29 -0.16 -3.66
N ASP A 46 -12.62 0.91 -4.38
CA ASP A 46 -11.69 2.03 -4.62
C ASP A 46 -11.21 2.68 -3.31
N ILE A 47 -12.12 2.86 -2.35
CA ILE A 47 -11.80 3.35 -1.00
C ILE A 47 -10.94 2.33 -0.25
N ALA A 48 -11.30 1.04 -0.30
CA ALA A 48 -10.57 -0.01 0.41
C ALA A 48 -9.13 -0.21 -0.11
N LEU A 49 -8.90 0.00 -1.41
CA LEU A 49 -7.57 -0.03 -2.02
C LEU A 49 -6.67 1.12 -1.56
N GLY A 50 -7.24 2.18 -0.95
CA GLY A 50 -6.51 3.32 -0.39
C GLY A 50 -5.94 4.30 -1.42
N VAL A 51 -5.71 3.85 -2.65
CA VAL A 51 -5.25 4.67 -3.78
C VAL A 51 -6.36 5.04 -4.77
N GLY A 52 -7.60 4.57 -4.54
CA GLY A 52 -8.75 4.90 -5.38
C GLY A 52 -8.94 4.04 -6.63
N GLY A 53 -8.23 2.90 -6.75
CA GLY A 53 -8.39 1.97 -7.87
C GLY A 53 -7.17 1.09 -8.12
N TYR A 54 -7.12 0.46 -9.29
CA TYR A 54 -5.99 -0.37 -9.70
C TYR A 54 -4.79 0.48 -10.14
N PRO A 55 -3.61 0.32 -9.52
CA PRO A 55 -2.42 1.10 -9.88
C PRO A 55 -1.89 0.72 -11.26
N ARG A 56 -1.65 1.72 -12.11
CA ARG A 56 -1.03 1.54 -13.44
C ARG A 56 0.40 1.02 -13.31
N GLY A 57 0.81 0.21 -14.29
CA GLY A 57 2.16 -0.36 -14.36
C GLY A 57 2.46 -1.43 -13.31
N ARG A 58 1.44 -1.96 -12.62
CA ARG A 58 1.56 -3.05 -11.65
C ARG A 58 0.71 -4.26 -12.05
N VAL A 59 1.14 -5.42 -11.60
CA VAL A 59 0.39 -6.68 -11.77
C VAL A 59 -0.61 -6.79 -10.62
N ILE A 60 -1.86 -7.13 -10.97
CA ILE A 60 -2.96 -7.33 -10.03
C ILE A 60 -3.46 -8.77 -10.18
N GLU A 61 -3.67 -9.45 -9.06
CA GLU A 61 -4.27 -10.78 -9.00
C GLU A 61 -5.67 -10.67 -8.40
N ILE A 62 -6.66 -11.22 -9.10
CA ILE A 62 -8.05 -11.34 -8.63
C ILE A 62 -8.37 -12.83 -8.66
N TYR A 63 -8.81 -13.36 -7.53
CA TYR A 63 -9.14 -14.77 -7.38
C TYR A 63 -10.49 -14.94 -6.67
N GLY A 64 -11.17 -16.04 -6.97
CA GLY A 64 -12.46 -16.38 -6.38
C GLY A 64 -13.03 -17.66 -6.99
N PRO A 65 -14.06 -18.25 -6.37
CA PRO A 65 -14.85 -19.32 -6.98
C PRO A 65 -15.45 -18.90 -8.33
N GLU A 66 -15.80 -19.89 -9.15
CA GLU A 66 -16.59 -19.64 -10.35
C GLU A 66 -17.93 -18.98 -9.96
N SER A 67 -18.31 -17.91 -10.66
CA SER A 67 -19.50 -17.06 -10.37
C SER A 67 -19.38 -16.11 -9.16
N SER A 68 -18.17 -15.62 -8.85
CA SER A 68 -17.91 -14.52 -7.89
C SER A 68 -18.19 -13.13 -8.46
#